data_AF-A0A2A4TYQ6-F1
#
_entry.id   AF-A0A2A4TYQ6-F1
#
_cell.length_a   1.000
_cell.length_b   1.000
_cell.length_c   1.000
_cell.angle_alpha   90.00
_cell.angle_beta   90.00
_cell.angle_gamma   90.00
#
_symmetry.space_group_name_H-M   'P 1'
#
loop_
_entity.id
_entity.type
_entity.pdbx_description
1 polymer ?
#
loop_
_entity_poly.entity_id
_entity_poly.type
_entity_poly.pdbx_seq_one_letter_code
_entity_poly.pdbx_strand_id
1 'polypeptide(L)' 'MKVRNSLKSAKNRDKNCVIVRRKGRVYVINKRNPRFKARQG' A
#
# COMPACT_ATOMS: atom_id res chain seq x y z
N MET A 1 6.84 2.74 -5.73
CA MET A 1 5.46 2.34 -5.37
C MET A 1 5.01 1.28 -6.35
N LYS A 2 4.42 0.17 -5.91
CA LYS A 2 4.01 -0.96 -6.78
C LYS A 2 2.51 -0.91 -7.07
N VAL A 3 2.12 -1.05 -8.33
CA VAL A 3 0.71 -1.16 -8.73
C VAL A 3 0.27 -2.61 -8.66
N ARG A 4 -0.88 -2.90 -8.04
CA ARG A 4 -1.43 -4.25 -7.92
C ARG A 4 -2.95 -4.22 -7.97
N ASN A 5 -3.55 -5.27 -8.52
CA ASN A 5 -5.01 -5.41 -8.51
C ASN A 5 -5.54 -5.73 -7.10
N SER A 6 -4.73 -6.45 -6.30
CA SER A 6 -5.04 -6.77 -4.89
C SER A 6 -3.98 -6.25 -3.93
N LEU A 7 -4.44 -5.65 -2.83
CA LEU A 7 -3.60 -5.16 -1.74
C LEU A 7 -3.57 -6.11 -0.53
N LYS A 8 -4.24 -7.28 -0.59
CA LYS A 8 -4.36 -8.22 0.55
C LYS A 8 -3.00 -8.62 1.14
N SER A 9 -2.05 -9.00 0.28
CA SER A 9 -0.69 -9.33 0.70
C SER A 9 0.18 -8.09 0.95
N ALA A 10 -0.12 -6.96 0.30
CA ALA A 10 0.66 -5.73 0.42
C ALA A 10 0.52 -5.06 1.79
N LYS A 11 -0.69 -5.07 2.36
CA LYS A 11 -0.98 -4.46 3.66
C LYS A 11 -0.35 -5.21 4.84
N ASN A 12 -0.05 -6.51 4.69
CA ASN A 12 0.42 -7.37 5.79
C ASN A 12 1.94 -7.61 5.81
N ARG A 13 2.72 -7.04 4.88
CA ARG A 13 4.17 -7.33 4.79
C ARG A 13 5.01 -6.74 5.92
N ASP A 14 4.50 -5.68 6.55
CA ASP A 14 5.18 -4.97 7.61
C ASP A 14 4.15 -4.30 8.52
N LYS A 15 4.49 -4.15 9.80
CA LYS A 15 3.61 -3.55 10.81
C LYS A 15 3.27 -2.08 10.52
N ASN A 16 4.12 -1.39 9.75
CA ASN A 16 3.95 0.03 9.41
C ASN A 16 3.22 0.25 8.08
N CYS A 17 2.74 -0.81 7.44
CA CYS A 17 1.89 -0.69 6.26
C CYS A 17 0.48 -0.22 6.68
N VAL A 18 0.11 0.97 6.20
CA VAL A 18 -1.20 1.58 6.47
C VAL A 18 -1.97 1.71 5.18
N ILE A 19 -3.24 1.33 5.20
CA ILE A 19 -4.15 1.54 4.07
C ILE A 19 -4.72 2.95 4.14
N VAL A 20 -4.65 3.68 3.03
CA VAL A 20 -5.25 5.01 2.90
C VAL A 20 -6.02 5.12 1.58
N ARG A 21 -7.12 5.87 1.58
CA ARG A 21 -7.85 6.24 0.36
C ARG A 21 -7.47 7.66 -0.05
N ARG A 22 -6.98 7.85 -1.27
CA ARG A 22 -6.55 9.16 -1.81
C ARG A 22 -6.93 9.25 -3.29
N LYS A 23 -7.44 10.38 -3.76
CA LYS A 23 -7.77 10.61 -5.18
C LYS A 23 -8.57 9.44 -5.80
N GLY A 24 -9.57 8.94 -5.08
CA GLY A 24 -10.41 7.82 -5.52
C GLY A 24 -9.75 6.42 -5.53
N ARG A 25 -8.50 6.27 -5.10
CA ARG A 25 -7.77 4.99 -5.12
C ARG A 25 -7.32 4.56 -3.73
N VAL A 26 -7.16 3.26 -3.53
CA VAL A 26 -6.64 2.67 -2.29
C VAL A 26 -5.12 2.51 -2.41
N TYR A 27 -4.39 2.96 -1.39
CA TYR A 27 -2.94 2.85 -1.30
C TYR A 27 -2.54 2.13 -0.02
N VAL A 28 -1.47 1.35 -0.11
CA VAL A 28 -0.68 0.95 1.06
C VAL A 28 0.48 1.93 1.15
N ILE A 29 0.57 2.67 2.26
CA ILE A 29 1.68 3.55 2.56
C ILE A 29 2.53 2.94 3.67
N ASN A 30 3.84 3.07 3.54
CA ASN A 30 4.77 2.78 4.62
C ASN A 30 5.84 3.87 4.58
N LYS A 31 5.87 4.70 5.63
CA LYS A 31 6.81 5.83 5.74
C LYS A 31 8.20 5.36 6.19
N ARG A 32 8.29 4.26 6.95
CA ARG A 32 9.55 3.67 7.43
C ARG A 32 10.27 2.90 6.33
N ASN A 33 9.54 2.09 5.55
CA ASN A 33 10.08 1.35 4.41
C ASN A 33 9.31 1.66 3.11
N PRO A 34 9.79 2.59 2.27
CA PRO A 34 9.09 3.02 1.06
C PRO A 34 8.99 1.94 -0.02
N ARG A 35 9.79 0.86 0.05
CA ARG A 35 9.71 -0.27 -0.89
C ARG A 35 8.38 -1.02 -0.81
N PHE A 36 7.67 -0.92 0.32
CA PHE A 36 6.37 -1.56 0.53
C PHE A 36 5.16 -0.72 0.10
N LYS A 37 5.37 0.53 -0.36
CA LYS A 37 4.26 1.35 -0.88
C LYS A 37 3.60 0.69 -2.09
N ALA A 38 2.28 0.58 -2.08
CA ALA A 38 1.50 0.00 -3.18
C ALA A 38 0.20 0.76 -3.46
N ARG A 39 -0.40 0.57 -4.63
CA ARG A 39 -1.69 1.14 -5.05
C ARG A 39 -2.58 0.08 -5.68
N GLN A 40 -3.88 0.17 -5.44
CA GLN A 40 -4.89 -0.65 -6.11
C GLN A 40 -5.18 -0.10 -7.52
N GLY A 41 -4.93 -0.95 -8.52
CA GLY A 41 -5.02 -0.64 -9.95
C GLY A 41 -3.93 0.29 -10.44
#